data_AF-A0A099ZEV2-F1
#
_entry.id   AF-A0A099ZEV2-F1
#
_cell.length_a   1.000
_cell.length_b   1.000
_cell.length_c   1.000
_cell.angle_alpha   90.00
_cell.angle_beta   90.00
_cell.angle_gamma   90.00
#
_symmetry.space_group_name_H-M   'P 1'
#
loop_
_entity.id
_entity.type
_entity.pdbx_description
1 polymer ?
#
loop_
_entity_poly.entity_id
_entity_poly.type
_entity_poly.pdbx_seq_one_letter_code
_entity_poly.pdbx_strand_id
1 'polypeptide(L)'
;GSPGSPCYLRPLSTGTPRESYKYVNVQEPAMDMKAVTDRAAQTLLWTELFRLAMTLSYLFREPATINYPFEKGPLSPRFRGEHALRRYPSGEERCIACKLCEAVCPAQAITIEAEPRGGGSSRPARYPND
;
A
#
# COMPACT_ATOMS: atom_id res chain seq x y z
N GLY A 1 22.71 39.73 17.97
CA GLY A 1 21.97 39.93 16.71
C GLY A 1 22.82 39.39 15.59
N SER A 2 22.42 38.25 15.00
CA SER A 2 23.15 37.64 13.90
C SER A 2 22.72 38.27 12.56
N PRO A 3 23.65 38.71 11.71
CA PRO A 3 23.34 39.18 10.36
C PRO A 3 22.93 38.01 9.46
N GLY A 4 22.00 38.28 8.56
CA GLY A 4 21.18 37.30 7.86
C GLY A 4 21.90 36.41 6.86
N SER A 5 21.35 35.21 6.69
CA SER A 5 21.74 34.20 5.72
C SER A 5 21.51 34.70 4.28
N PRO A 6 22.50 34.62 3.37
CA PRO A 6 22.25 34.88 1.96
C PRO A 6 21.43 33.72 1.36
N CYS A 7 20.29 34.08 0.76
CA CYS A 7 19.47 33.18 -0.03
C CYS A 7 20.29 32.55 -1.16
N TYR A 8 20.59 31.26 -1.05
CA TYR A 8 21.06 30.47 -2.19
C TYR A 8 19.92 30.35 -3.20
N LEU A 9 19.90 31.27 -4.17
CA LEU A 9 19.10 31.13 -5.37
C LEU A 9 19.53 29.84 -6.08
N ARG A 10 18.60 28.88 -6.20
CA ARG A 10 18.77 27.73 -7.09
C ARG A 10 18.96 28.28 -8.51
N PRO A 11 20.07 27.97 -9.21
CA PRO A 11 20.16 28.32 -10.61
C PRO A 11 19.07 27.54 -11.35
N LEU A 12 18.19 28.30 -12.02
CA LEU A 12 17.19 27.79 -12.94
C LEU A 12 17.97 27.17 -14.11
N SER A 13 18.21 25.86 -14.05
CA SER A 13 18.85 25.14 -15.14
C SER A 13 17.92 25.18 -16.35
N THR A 14 18.25 26.05 -17.30
CA THR A 14 17.68 26.08 -18.64
C THR A 14 18.21 24.87 -19.40
N GLY A 15 17.37 23.82 -19.43
CA GLY A 15 17.24 22.85 -20.51
C GLY A 15 18.51 22.16 -21.01
N THR A 16 18.81 20.99 -20.46
CA THR A 16 19.13 19.85 -21.34
C THR A 16 17.79 19.15 -21.63
N PRO A 17 17.43 18.89 -22.90
CA PRO A 17 16.29 18.02 -23.17
C PRO A 17 16.65 16.64 -22.64
N ARG A 18 16.06 16.30 -21.49
CA ARG A 18 16.13 14.94 -20.97
C ARG A 18 15.48 14.05 -22.01
N GLU A 19 16.25 13.12 -22.52
CA GLU A 19 15.80 11.91 -23.20
C GLU A 19 14.97 11.09 -22.19
N SER A 20 13.77 11.59 -21.84
CA SER A 20 13.04 11.21 -20.62
C SER A 20 11.98 10.14 -20.84
N TYR A 21 11.96 9.53 -22.02
CA TYR A 21 11.03 8.47 -22.33
C TYR A 21 11.69 7.52 -23.33
N LYS A 22 11.59 6.23 -23.04
CA LYS A 22 12.07 5.16 -23.90
C LYS A 22 10.88 4.62 -24.65
N TYR A 23 10.88 4.77 -25.97
CA TYR A 23 9.94 4.06 -26.80
C TYR A 23 10.24 2.56 -26.74
N VAL A 24 9.25 1.78 -26.30
CA VAL A 24 9.34 0.32 -26.24
C VAL A 24 8.85 -0.23 -27.58
N ASN A 25 9.61 -1.15 -28.19
CA ASN A 25 9.28 -1.81 -29.46
C ASN A 25 9.35 -0.91 -30.73
N VAL A 26 10.44 -0.18 -30.94
CA VAL A 26 10.69 0.63 -32.17
C VAL A 26 11.51 -0.14 -33.21
N GLN A 27 11.96 -1.34 -32.87
CA GLN A 27 12.86 -2.12 -33.71
C GLN A 27 12.10 -2.69 -34.92
N GLU A 28 12.48 -2.25 -36.11
CA GLU A 28 11.99 -2.83 -37.36
C GLU A 28 12.58 -4.25 -37.55
N PRO A 29 11.76 -5.22 -37.99
CA PRO A 29 12.21 -6.58 -38.18
C PRO A 29 13.16 -6.69 -39.38
N ALA A 30 14.38 -7.23 -39.17
CA ALA A 30 15.33 -7.49 -40.26
C ALA A 30 14.72 -8.41 -41.34
N MET A 31 14.93 -8.10 -42.62
CA MET A 31 14.36 -8.85 -43.76
C MET A 31 15.32 -9.91 -44.34
N ASP A 32 16.35 -10.28 -43.58
CA ASP A 32 17.30 -11.30 -43.99
C ASP A 32 16.61 -12.66 -44.16
N MET A 33 17.02 -13.44 -45.17
CA MET A 33 16.42 -14.75 -45.48
C MET A 33 16.38 -15.66 -44.24
N LYS A 34 17.41 -15.62 -43.39
CA LYS A 34 17.48 -16.36 -42.12
C LYS A 34 16.44 -15.90 -41.09
N ALA A 35 16.26 -14.60 -40.94
CA ALA A 35 15.31 -14.02 -39.99
C ALA A 35 13.86 -14.24 -40.44
N VAL A 36 13.61 -14.24 -41.74
CA VAL A 36 12.28 -14.55 -42.31
C VAL A 36 11.95 -16.04 -42.11
N THR A 37 12.90 -16.95 -42.33
CA THR A 37 12.69 -18.38 -42.09
C THR A 37 12.48 -18.71 -40.61
N ASP A 38 13.18 -18.03 -39.69
CA ASP A 38 13.04 -18.26 -38.24
C ASP A 38 11.66 -17.79 -37.73
N ARG A 39 11.18 -16.64 -38.20
CA ARG A 39 9.81 -16.17 -37.91
C ARG A 39 8.75 -17.11 -38.51
N ALA A 40 8.96 -17.57 -39.74
CA ALA A 40 8.06 -18.55 -40.36
C ALA A 40 8.02 -19.86 -39.55
N ALA A 41 9.17 -20.36 -39.10
CA ALA A 41 9.26 -21.51 -38.22
C ALA A 41 8.55 -21.28 -36.88
N GLN A 42 8.69 -20.10 -36.28
CA GLN A 42 7.99 -19.72 -35.06
C GLN A 42 6.46 -19.73 -35.23
N THR A 43 5.96 -19.30 -36.38
CA THR A 43 4.51 -19.32 -36.70
C THR A 43 3.96 -20.71 -37.04
N LEU A 44 4.72 -21.52 -37.79
CA LEU A 44 4.27 -22.84 -38.27
C LEU A 44 4.48 -23.96 -37.24
N LEU A 45 5.58 -23.90 -36.50
CA LEU A 45 5.95 -24.93 -35.50
C LEU A 45 5.55 -24.53 -34.08
N TRP A 46 4.85 -23.41 -33.90
CA TRP A 46 4.37 -22.92 -32.61
C TRP A 46 5.45 -22.99 -31.51
N THR A 47 6.67 -22.59 -31.82
CA THR A 47 7.80 -22.68 -30.88
C THR A 47 7.58 -21.83 -29.63
N GLU A 48 6.81 -20.74 -29.74
CA GLU A 48 6.37 -19.94 -28.59
C GLU A 48 5.42 -20.71 -27.65
N LEU A 49 4.61 -21.65 -28.16
CA LEU A 49 3.78 -22.50 -27.30
C LEU A 49 4.63 -23.43 -26.45
N PHE A 50 5.79 -23.88 -26.93
CA PHE A 50 6.70 -24.66 -26.09
C PHE A 50 7.30 -23.84 -24.94
N ARG A 51 7.30 -22.50 -25.02
CA ARG A 51 7.65 -21.63 -23.88
C ARG A 51 6.59 -21.69 -22.76
N LEU A 52 5.42 -22.27 -23.01
CA LEU A 52 4.47 -22.66 -21.95
C LEU A 52 5.06 -23.70 -20.99
N ALA A 53 6.17 -24.37 -21.32
CA ALA A 53 6.93 -25.18 -20.35
C ALA A 53 7.35 -24.39 -19.09
N MET A 54 7.34 -23.06 -19.15
CA MET A 54 7.52 -22.23 -17.96
C MET A 54 6.40 -22.43 -16.93
N THR A 55 5.15 -22.62 -17.35
CA THR A 55 4.03 -22.92 -16.44
C THR A 55 4.18 -24.31 -15.84
N LEU A 56 4.63 -25.29 -16.62
CA LEU A 56 4.98 -26.62 -16.13
C LEU A 56 6.08 -26.56 -15.05
N SER A 57 7.00 -25.59 -15.16
CA SER A 57 8.03 -25.38 -14.13
C SER A 57 7.46 -24.93 -12.78
N TYR A 58 6.24 -24.37 -12.71
CA TYR A 58 5.57 -24.07 -11.45
C TYR A 58 4.98 -25.30 -10.76
N LEU A 59 4.74 -26.40 -11.47
CA LEU A 59 4.30 -27.67 -10.87
C LEU A 59 5.33 -28.22 -9.88
N PHE A 60 6.62 -28.02 -10.18
CA PHE A 60 7.74 -28.49 -9.35
C PHE A 60 8.17 -27.47 -8.27
N ARG A 61 7.49 -26.33 -8.16
CA ARG A 61 7.74 -25.36 -7.09
C ARG A 61 6.88 -25.69 -5.89
N GLU A 62 7.42 -25.45 -4.70
CA GLU A 62 6.65 -25.57 -3.47
C GLU A 62 5.53 -24.51 -3.42
N PRO A 63 4.29 -24.88 -3.06
CA PRO A 63 3.18 -23.93 -3.01
C PRO A 63 3.36 -22.94 -1.85
N ALA A 64 3.16 -21.64 -2.14
CA ALA A 64 3.25 -20.57 -1.15
C ALA A 64 1.97 -20.45 -0.28
N THR A 65 1.33 -21.57 0.06
CA THR A 65 0.10 -21.63 0.84
C THR A 65 0.40 -21.82 2.33
N ILE A 66 -0.12 -20.93 3.18
CA ILE A 66 -0.10 -21.10 4.63
C ILE A 66 -1.28 -21.96 5.10
N ASN A 67 -1.10 -22.82 6.11
CA ASN A 67 -2.18 -23.66 6.63
C ASN A 67 -3.06 -22.92 7.65
N TYR A 68 -3.97 -22.08 7.16
CA TYR A 68 -4.96 -21.42 8.02
C TYR A 68 -6.01 -22.43 8.49
N PRO A 69 -6.39 -22.49 9.79
CA PRO A 69 -6.17 -21.51 10.86
C PRO A 69 -4.94 -21.75 11.77
N PHE A 70 -4.15 -22.79 11.51
CA PHE A 70 -3.02 -23.20 12.37
C PHE A 70 -1.79 -22.30 12.19
N GLU A 71 -1.59 -21.79 10.98
CA GLU A 71 -0.54 -20.84 10.61
C GLU A 71 -1.18 -19.54 10.15
N LYS A 72 -0.66 -18.40 10.65
CA LYS A 72 -1.15 -17.06 10.30
C LYS A 72 -0.06 -16.29 9.56
N GLY A 73 -0.47 -15.45 8.61
CA GLY A 73 0.45 -14.57 7.90
C GLY A 73 1.13 -13.55 8.84
N PRO A 74 2.34 -13.08 8.49
CA PRO A 74 3.07 -12.10 9.29
C PRO A 74 2.31 -10.77 9.32
N LEU A 75 1.93 -10.32 10.52
CA LEU A 75 1.20 -9.07 10.72
C LEU A 75 2.14 -7.99 11.27
N SER A 76 2.14 -6.82 10.65
CA SER A 76 2.92 -5.69 11.15
C SER A 76 2.29 -5.11 12.43
N PRO A 77 3.08 -4.50 13.34
CA PRO A 77 2.53 -3.80 14.52
C PRO A 77 1.57 -2.64 14.20
N ARG A 78 1.53 -2.20 12.95
CA ARG A 78 0.66 -1.12 12.46
C ARG A 78 -0.64 -1.63 11.83
N PHE A 79 -0.88 -2.93 11.88
CA PHE A 79 -2.13 -3.51 11.40
C PHE A 79 -3.33 -2.89 12.11
N ARG A 80 -4.33 -2.47 11.32
CA ARG A 80 -5.58 -1.91 11.82
C ARG A 80 -6.61 -3.03 11.83
N GLY A 81 -6.98 -3.49 13.02
CA GLY A 81 -8.00 -4.51 13.23
C GLY A 81 -9.20 -3.95 13.98
N GLU A 82 -9.70 -4.72 14.94
CA GLU A 82 -10.82 -4.33 15.80
C GLU A 82 -10.47 -3.11 16.67
N HIS A 83 -11.42 -2.18 16.79
CA HIS A 83 -11.27 -0.98 17.61
C HIS A 83 -11.58 -1.31 19.07
N ALA A 84 -10.65 -1.03 19.98
CA ALA A 84 -10.82 -1.27 21.40
C ALA A 84 -10.44 -0.03 22.24
N LEU A 85 -11.25 0.25 23.26
CA LEU A 85 -11.01 1.37 24.17
C LEU A 85 -9.96 0.99 25.22
N ARG A 86 -8.91 1.81 25.34
CA ARG A 86 -7.81 1.57 26.29
C ARG A 86 -8.08 2.19 27.66
N ARG A 87 -7.56 1.54 28.69
CA ARG A 87 -7.55 2.02 30.08
C ARG A 87 -6.16 2.54 30.48
N TYR A 88 -6.13 3.39 31.49
CA TYR A 88 -4.93 3.75 32.27
C TYR A 88 -4.49 2.56 33.14
N PRO A 89 -3.25 2.54 33.63
CA PRO A 89 -2.80 1.51 34.58
C PRO A 89 -3.57 1.54 35.91
N SER A 90 -4.23 2.65 36.26
CA SER A 90 -5.14 2.78 37.41
C SER A 90 -6.50 2.08 37.20
N GLY A 91 -6.77 1.55 36.00
CA GLY A 91 -8.05 0.90 35.64
C GLY A 91 -9.12 1.86 35.08
N GLU A 92 -8.89 3.17 35.19
CA GLU A 92 -9.76 4.20 34.59
C GLU A 92 -9.67 4.19 33.06
N GLU A 93 -10.79 4.44 32.36
CA GLU A 93 -10.79 4.58 30.90
C GLU A 93 -10.09 5.86 30.42
N ARG A 94 -9.47 5.82 29.24
CA ARG A 94 -8.77 6.99 28.69
C ARG A 94 -9.69 7.99 27.98
N CYS A 95 -10.94 7.61 27.74
CA CYS A 95 -11.90 8.46 27.05
C CYS A 95 -12.42 9.54 28.01
N ILE A 96 -12.38 10.80 27.57
CA ILE A 96 -12.94 11.96 28.29
C ILE A 96 -14.13 12.58 27.55
N ALA A 97 -14.74 11.82 26.63
CA ALA A 97 -15.84 12.26 25.78
C ALA A 97 -15.60 13.58 25.01
N CYS A 98 -14.38 13.80 24.49
CA CYS A 98 -14.01 15.02 23.77
C CYS A 98 -14.60 15.15 22.35
N LYS A 99 -15.25 14.10 21.82
CA LYS A 99 -15.88 14.03 20.48
C LYS A 99 -14.95 14.26 19.28
N LEU A 100 -13.63 14.33 19.47
CA LEU A 100 -12.69 14.50 18.36
C LEU A 100 -12.65 13.28 17.42
N CYS A 101 -12.79 12.08 17.98
CA CYS A 101 -12.82 10.83 17.19
C CYS A 101 -14.07 10.73 16.29
N GLU A 102 -15.20 11.25 16.76
CA GLU A 102 -16.46 11.34 15.99
C GLU A 102 -16.31 12.34 14.84
N ALA A 103 -15.74 13.52 15.12
CA ALA A 103 -15.53 14.56 14.12
C ALA A 103 -14.56 14.16 12.99
N VAL A 104 -13.52 13.36 13.29
CA VAL A 104 -12.53 12.93 12.28
C VAL A 104 -12.95 11.67 11.51
N CYS A 105 -13.99 10.96 11.97
CA CYS A 105 -14.40 9.70 11.35
C CYS A 105 -15.00 9.95 9.96
N PRO A 106 -14.37 9.49 8.86
CA PRO A 106 -14.86 9.78 7.50
C PRO A 106 -16.18 9.06 7.19
N ALA A 107 -16.46 7.95 7.87
CA ALA A 107 -17.67 7.15 7.69
C ALA A 107 -18.76 7.45 8.72
N GLN A 108 -18.54 8.41 9.63
CA GLN A 108 -19.48 8.77 10.71
C GLN A 108 -19.97 7.57 11.54
N ALA A 109 -19.12 6.56 11.73
CA ALA A 109 -19.47 5.31 12.40
C ALA A 109 -19.48 5.39 13.94
N ILE A 110 -19.10 6.53 14.52
CA ILE A 110 -18.92 6.72 15.96
C ILE A 110 -19.87 7.81 16.43
N THR A 111 -20.67 7.53 17.46
CA THR A 111 -21.58 8.49 18.11
C THR A 111 -21.29 8.54 19.61
N ILE A 112 -21.08 9.75 20.17
CA ILE A 112 -20.71 9.93 21.58
C ILE A 112 -21.68 10.88 22.29
N GLU A 113 -22.34 10.39 23.34
CA GLU A 113 -23.14 11.16 24.28
C GLU A 113 -22.34 11.36 25.58
N ALA A 114 -22.20 12.58 26.09
CA ALA A 114 -21.32 12.89 27.23
C ALA A 114 -22.12 13.35 28.44
N GLU A 115 -21.84 12.77 29.61
CA GLU A 115 -22.43 13.17 30.89
C GLU A 115 -21.34 13.50 31.93
N PRO A 116 -21.54 14.54 32.76
CA PRO A 116 -20.61 14.89 33.82
C PRO A 116 -20.77 13.96 35.04
N ARG A 117 -19.65 13.39 35.53
CA ARG A 117 -19.63 12.63 36.80
C ARG A 117 -19.13 13.53 37.94
N GLY A 118 -19.46 13.18 39.18
CA GLY A 118 -19.13 13.94 40.41
C GLY A 118 -17.64 14.15 40.74
N GLY A 119 -16.71 13.86 39.81
CA GLY A 119 -15.27 14.11 39.93
C GLY A 119 -14.71 15.12 38.92
N GLY A 120 -15.57 15.83 38.18
CA GLY A 120 -15.16 16.88 37.22
C GLY A 120 -14.73 16.38 35.84
N SER A 121 -14.58 15.06 35.64
CA SER A 121 -14.37 14.47 34.31
C SER A 121 -15.69 14.08 33.65
N SER A 122 -15.83 14.44 32.36
CA SER A 122 -16.95 14.00 31.51
C SER A 122 -16.64 12.64 30.89
N ARG A 123 -17.63 11.75 30.86
CA ARG A 123 -17.48 10.39 30.33
C ARG A 123 -18.59 10.06 29.32
N PRO A 124 -18.37 9.12 28.40
CA PRO A 124 -19.41 8.72 27.47
C PRO A 124 -20.54 7.99 28.22
N ALA A 125 -21.78 8.48 28.09
CA ALA A 125 -22.99 7.86 28.60
C ALA A 125 -23.44 6.67 27.73
N ARG A 126 -23.06 6.69 26.44
CA ARG A 126 -23.32 5.63 25.45
C ARG A 126 -22.06 5.34 24.64
N TYR A 127 -21.78 4.06 24.37
CA TYR A 127 -20.67 3.62 23.54
C TYR A 127 -21.10 3.37 22.08
N PRO A 128 -20.21 3.56 21.11
CA PRO A 128 -20.53 3.39 19.68
C PRO A 128 -20.80 1.94 19.22
N ASN A 129 -20.94 0.98 20.14
CA ASN A 129 -21.28 -0.43 19.85
C ASN A 129 -22.39 -0.99 20.76
N ASP A 130 -23.09 -0.13 21.51
CA ASP A 130 -24.28 -0.47 22.32
C ASP A 130 -25.58 0.02 21.64
#